data_AF-A0A9D6ZCP2-F1
#
_entry.id   AF-A0A9D6ZCP2-F1
#
_cell.length_a   1.000
_cell.length_b   1.000
_cell.length_c   1.000
_cell.angle_alpha   90.00
_cell.angle_beta   90.00
_cell.angle_gamma   90.00
#
_symmetry.space_group_name_H-M   'P 1'
#
loop_
_entity.id
_entity.type
_entity.pdbx_description
1 polymer ?
#
loop_
_entity_poly.entity_id
_entity_poly.type
_entity_poly.pdbx_seq_one_letter_code
_entity_poly.pdbx_strand_id
1 'polypeptide(L)'
;MAQQKRSMQSKVLRGIFFTLLGLTIVITFLSAAGTICAAFNTEKYKEMAPLIPYKPLYQAFVVIGFATGAWGISAMVSLVRGNPTAYRNTLWMLLVGALSAGVHMAVSQAVRGKAVPINIRFYVTAITLLAFLLLRIPPLREKTNFLDSSGSAGSGGPSAGIALIICSIITFTTKFWVGTTHFSLDGENWVSAFSLPLYIAGTGMLIAGIALLIPFRKPFIKAIKIQIADHLLRKEAEVKTIL
;
A
#
# COMPACT_ATOMS: atom_id res chain seq x y z
N MET A 1 -23.57 -3.66 24.99
CA MET A 1 -22.09 -3.89 24.96
C MET A 1 -21.62 -4.82 23.83
N ALA A 2 -22.30 -5.93 23.51
CA ALA A 2 -21.87 -6.86 22.44
C ALA A 2 -21.84 -6.25 21.02
N GLN A 3 -22.79 -5.35 20.70
CA GLN A 3 -22.88 -4.70 19.38
C GLN A 3 -21.75 -3.68 19.14
N GLN A 4 -21.33 -2.93 20.18
CA GLN A 4 -20.19 -2.01 20.14
C GLN A 4 -18.85 -2.74 19.98
N LYS A 5 -18.69 -3.90 20.64
CA LYS A 5 -17.53 -4.79 20.52
C LYS A 5 -17.37 -5.35 19.10
N ARG A 6 -18.47 -5.75 18.43
CA ARG A 6 -18.46 -6.15 17.01
C ARG A 6 -18.03 -5.00 16.09
N SER A 7 -18.46 -3.76 16.36
CA SER A 7 -18.07 -2.60 15.54
C SER A 7 -16.57 -2.25 15.63
N MET A 8 -15.96 -2.42 16.81
CA MET A 8 -14.52 -2.17 17.01
C MET A 8 -13.67 -3.26 16.34
N GLN A 9 -14.05 -4.53 16.50
CA GLN A 9 -13.34 -5.66 15.88
C GLN A 9 -13.34 -5.57 14.35
N SER A 10 -14.46 -5.21 13.74
CA SER A 10 -14.53 -5.02 12.28
C SER A 10 -13.63 -3.87 11.79
N LYS A 11 -13.56 -2.74 12.52
CA LYS A 11 -12.70 -1.60 12.17
C LYS A 11 -11.20 -1.94 12.27
N VAL A 12 -10.79 -2.61 13.34
CA VAL A 12 -9.40 -3.05 13.53
C VAL A 12 -9.00 -4.04 12.45
N LEU A 13 -9.85 -5.03 12.19
CA LEU A 13 -9.57 -6.05 11.19
C LEU A 13 -9.45 -5.43 9.79
N ARG A 14 -10.36 -4.52 9.42
CA ARG A 14 -10.25 -3.73 8.17
C ARG A 14 -8.94 -2.95 8.08
N GLY A 15 -8.53 -2.31 9.18
CA GLY A 15 -7.23 -1.63 9.26
C GLY A 15 -6.06 -2.56 8.98
N ILE A 16 -6.02 -3.74 9.61
CA ILE A 16 -4.97 -4.74 9.39
C ILE A 16 -4.89 -5.14 7.91
N PHE A 17 -6.03 -5.43 7.27
CA PHE A 17 -6.05 -5.81 5.85
C PHE A 17 -5.61 -4.67 4.92
N PHE A 18 -5.99 -3.42 5.20
CA PHE A 18 -5.51 -2.27 4.42
C PHE A 18 -4.02 -2.04 4.59
N THR A 19 -3.48 -2.18 5.81
CA THR A 19 -2.05 -2.11 6.07
C THR A 19 -1.30 -3.22 5.33
N LEU A 20 -1.80 -4.46 5.40
CA LEU A 20 -1.19 -5.61 4.72
C LEU A 20 -1.19 -5.44 3.19
N LEU A 21 -2.30 -4.97 2.63
CA LEU A 21 -2.41 -4.67 1.21
C LEU A 21 -1.48 -3.51 0.80
N GLY A 22 -1.46 -2.43 1.56
CA GLY A 22 -0.57 -1.28 1.33
C GLY A 22 0.90 -1.68 1.35
N LEU A 23 1.30 -2.50 2.34
CA LEU A 23 2.65 -3.04 2.42
C LEU A 23 3.00 -3.91 1.21
N THR A 24 2.06 -4.73 0.74
CA THR A 24 2.24 -5.56 -0.47
C THR A 24 2.48 -4.71 -1.71
N ILE A 25 1.72 -3.63 -1.87
CA ILE A 25 1.87 -2.69 -2.99
C ILE A 25 3.25 -2.03 -2.95
N VAL A 26 3.65 -1.53 -1.78
CA VAL A 26 4.94 -0.86 -1.59
C VAL A 26 6.08 -1.83 -1.87
N ILE A 27 6.09 -3.03 -1.28
CA ILE A 27 7.10 -4.05 -1.55
C ILE A 27 7.14 -4.44 -3.04
N THR A 28 6.00 -4.45 -3.72
CA THR A 28 5.94 -4.69 -5.16
C THR A 28 6.70 -3.63 -5.95
N PHE A 29 6.51 -2.34 -5.62
CA PHE A 29 7.27 -1.24 -6.22
C PHE A 29 8.75 -1.31 -5.89
N LEU A 30 9.11 -1.52 -4.62
CA LEU A 30 10.52 -1.63 -4.20
C LEU A 30 11.23 -2.79 -4.90
N SER A 31 10.56 -3.94 -5.02
CA SER A 31 11.11 -5.10 -5.73
C SER A 31 11.27 -4.83 -7.23
N ALA A 32 10.29 -4.18 -7.88
CA ALA A 32 10.40 -3.81 -9.29
C ALA A 32 11.57 -2.83 -9.52
N ALA A 33 11.68 -1.79 -8.68
CA ALA A 33 12.77 -0.83 -8.73
C ALA A 33 14.14 -1.47 -8.48
N GLY A 34 14.25 -2.34 -7.47
CA GLY A 34 15.48 -3.07 -7.16
C GLY A 34 15.92 -4.05 -8.26
N THR A 35 15.00 -4.46 -9.14
CA THR A 35 15.30 -5.36 -10.27
C THR A 35 15.85 -4.58 -11.48
N ILE A 36 15.73 -3.25 -11.53
CA ILE A 36 16.19 -2.43 -12.66
C ILE A 36 17.68 -2.65 -12.95
N CYS A 37 18.52 -2.77 -11.92
CA CYS A 37 19.96 -3.02 -12.10
C CYS A 37 20.22 -4.35 -12.84
N ALA A 38 19.47 -5.40 -12.51
CA ALA A 38 19.58 -6.71 -13.16
C ALA A 38 18.93 -6.75 -14.56
N ALA A 39 17.97 -5.87 -14.84
CA ALA A 39 17.21 -5.83 -16.09
C ALA A 39 17.83 -4.91 -17.16
N PHE A 40 18.46 -3.80 -16.77
CA PHE A 40 18.94 -2.78 -17.71
C PHE A 40 20.46 -2.59 -17.67
N ASN A 41 21.10 -2.77 -16.51
CA ASN A 41 22.52 -2.51 -16.29
C ASN A 41 23.31 -3.79 -15.99
N THR A 42 22.86 -4.93 -16.51
CA THR A 42 23.42 -6.26 -16.24
C THR A 42 24.91 -6.35 -16.59
N GLU A 43 25.36 -5.66 -17.66
CA GLU A 43 26.76 -5.69 -18.08
C GLU A 43 27.70 -4.89 -17.15
N LYS A 44 27.15 -3.97 -16.35
CA LYS A 44 27.93 -3.11 -15.45
C LYS A 44 28.43 -3.87 -14.22
N TYR A 45 27.83 -5.01 -13.88
CA TYR A 45 28.08 -5.72 -12.64
C TYR A 45 28.54 -7.15 -12.91
N LYS A 46 29.79 -7.48 -12.55
CA LYS A 46 30.37 -8.83 -12.74
C LYS A 46 29.52 -9.94 -12.11
N GLU A 47 29.00 -9.69 -10.92
CA GLU A 47 28.07 -10.57 -10.18
C GLU A 47 26.75 -10.85 -10.90
N MET A 48 26.39 -10.04 -11.90
CA MET A 48 25.18 -10.18 -12.69
C MET A 48 25.44 -10.78 -14.08
N ALA A 49 26.69 -11.14 -14.42
CA ALA A 49 27.02 -11.74 -15.71
C ALA A 49 26.14 -12.97 -16.09
N PRO A 50 25.76 -13.87 -15.15
CA PRO A 50 24.88 -15.00 -15.48
C PRO A 50 23.47 -14.60 -15.95
N LEU A 51 23.05 -13.35 -15.69
CA LEU A 51 21.72 -12.84 -16.05
C LEU A 51 21.65 -12.27 -17.47
N ILE A 52 22.79 -12.04 -18.12
CA ILE A 52 22.86 -11.46 -19.48
C ILE A 52 21.91 -12.17 -20.46
N PRO A 53 21.88 -13.52 -20.58
CA PRO A 53 20.96 -14.19 -21.51
C PRO A 53 19.48 -14.06 -21.12
N TYR A 54 19.17 -13.73 -19.86
CA TYR A 54 17.81 -13.59 -19.34
C TYR A 54 17.34 -12.14 -19.24
N LYS A 55 18.12 -11.16 -19.73
CA LYS A 55 17.81 -9.72 -19.63
C LYS A 55 16.36 -9.35 -20.04
N PRO A 56 15.81 -9.84 -21.16
CA PRO A 56 14.42 -9.52 -21.55
C PRO A 56 13.37 -10.02 -20.54
N LEU A 57 13.63 -11.17 -19.92
CA LEU A 57 12.74 -11.73 -18.90
C LEU A 57 12.73 -10.85 -17.64
N TYR A 58 13.90 -10.36 -17.22
CA TYR A 58 14.00 -9.45 -16.08
C TYR A 58 13.37 -8.08 -16.37
N GLN A 59 13.46 -7.58 -17.60
CA GLN A 59 12.76 -6.38 -18.04
C GLN A 59 11.23 -6.56 -17.96
N ALA A 60 10.72 -7.72 -18.41
CA ALA A 60 9.31 -8.06 -18.28
C ALA A 60 8.87 -8.08 -16.80
N PHE A 61 9.67 -8.66 -15.90
CA PHE A 61 9.36 -8.65 -14.46
C PHE A 61 9.31 -7.24 -13.85
N VAL A 62 10.17 -6.33 -14.30
CA VAL A 62 10.14 -4.92 -13.88
C VAL A 62 8.83 -4.26 -14.33
N VAL A 63 8.47 -4.40 -15.61
CA VAL A 63 7.25 -3.81 -16.17
C VAL A 63 6.00 -4.38 -15.48
N ILE A 64 5.92 -5.71 -15.35
CA ILE A 64 4.81 -6.38 -14.65
C ILE A 64 4.75 -5.94 -13.19
N GLY A 65 5.90 -5.78 -12.53
CA GLY A 65 5.98 -5.30 -11.15
C GLY A 65 5.37 -3.91 -10.98
N PHE A 66 5.80 -2.94 -11.80
CA PHE A 66 5.24 -1.58 -11.77
C PHE A 66 3.76 -1.55 -12.13
N ALA A 67 3.34 -2.29 -13.17
CA ALA A 67 1.94 -2.39 -13.57
C ALA A 67 1.07 -2.99 -12.46
N THR A 68 1.53 -4.06 -11.81
CA THR A 68 0.83 -4.71 -10.68
C THR A 68 0.77 -3.79 -9.47
N GLY A 69 1.85 -3.06 -9.17
CA GLY A 69 1.87 -2.07 -8.09
C GLY A 69 0.84 -0.95 -8.33
N ALA A 70 0.81 -0.39 -9.54
CA ALA A 70 -0.15 0.66 -9.92
C ALA A 70 -1.60 0.13 -9.89
N TRP A 71 -1.84 -1.07 -10.41
CA TRP A 71 -3.13 -1.75 -10.31
C TRP A 71 -3.53 -1.95 -8.84
N GLY A 72 -2.58 -2.30 -8.00
CA GLY A 72 -2.76 -2.44 -6.55
C GLY A 72 -3.27 -1.17 -5.86
N ILE A 73 -2.71 -0.01 -6.19
CA ILE A 73 -3.20 1.29 -5.67
C ILE A 73 -4.67 1.49 -6.06
N SER A 74 -5.00 1.26 -7.33
CA SER A 74 -6.39 1.42 -7.82
C SER A 74 -7.37 0.44 -7.15
N ALA A 75 -6.93 -0.80 -6.90
CA ALA A 75 -7.72 -1.81 -6.20
C ALA A 75 -7.94 -1.45 -4.72
N MET A 76 -6.89 -0.96 -4.05
CA MET A 76 -6.98 -0.49 -2.66
C MET A 76 -7.94 0.71 -2.53
N VAL A 77 -7.83 1.71 -3.41
CA VAL A 77 -8.75 2.86 -3.44
C VAL A 77 -10.19 2.40 -3.68
N SER A 78 -10.41 1.47 -4.60
CA SER A 78 -11.74 0.92 -4.89
C SER A 78 -12.30 0.17 -3.69
N LEU A 79 -11.46 -0.53 -2.93
CA LEU A 79 -11.83 -1.27 -1.72
C LEU A 79 -12.20 -0.32 -0.57
N VAL A 80 -11.45 0.77 -0.40
CA VAL A 80 -11.77 1.85 0.57
C VAL A 80 -13.07 2.55 0.20
N ARG A 81 -13.35 2.73 -1.09
CA ARG A 81 -14.60 3.33 -1.59
C ARG A 81 -15.81 2.38 -1.55
N GLY A 82 -15.62 1.11 -1.19
CA GLY A 82 -16.71 0.13 -1.11
C GLY A 82 -17.30 -0.28 -2.46
N ASN A 83 -16.50 -0.26 -3.54
CA ASN A 83 -16.99 -0.71 -4.85
C ASN A 83 -17.25 -2.24 -4.83
N PRO A 84 -18.40 -2.72 -5.37
CA PRO A 84 -18.78 -4.13 -5.31
C PRO A 84 -17.79 -5.08 -6.01
N THR A 85 -17.06 -4.59 -7.02
CA THR A 85 -16.06 -5.37 -7.75
C THR A 85 -14.66 -5.28 -7.14
N ALA A 86 -14.43 -4.38 -6.16
CA ALA A 86 -13.11 -4.09 -5.63
C ALA A 86 -12.43 -5.31 -5.03
N TYR A 87 -13.17 -6.10 -4.25
CA TYR A 87 -12.61 -7.28 -3.61
C TYR A 87 -12.14 -8.34 -4.62
N ARG A 88 -12.92 -8.58 -5.68
CA ARG A 88 -12.52 -9.47 -6.79
C ARG A 88 -11.29 -8.93 -7.52
N ASN A 89 -11.25 -7.62 -7.77
CA ASN A 89 -10.11 -6.97 -8.42
C ASN A 89 -8.83 -7.11 -7.59
N THR A 90 -8.92 -6.91 -6.27
CA THR A 90 -7.79 -7.11 -5.34
C THR A 90 -7.29 -8.55 -5.35
N LEU A 91 -8.19 -9.55 -5.36
CA LEU A 91 -7.79 -10.96 -5.46
C LEU A 91 -7.05 -11.26 -6.78
N TRP A 92 -7.52 -10.74 -7.91
CA TRP A 92 -6.83 -10.91 -9.19
C TRP A 92 -5.45 -10.23 -9.20
N MET A 93 -5.35 -9.00 -8.69
CA MET A 93 -4.07 -8.31 -8.53
C MET A 93 -3.09 -9.13 -7.68
N LEU A 94 -3.55 -9.62 -6.53
CA LEU A 94 -2.73 -10.42 -5.62
C LEU A 94 -2.31 -11.75 -6.24
N LEU A 95 -3.19 -12.40 -7.02
CA LEU A 95 -2.87 -13.63 -7.72
C LEU A 95 -1.81 -13.39 -8.80
N VAL A 96 -1.99 -12.39 -9.66
CA VAL A 96 -1.01 -12.02 -10.70
C VAL A 96 0.31 -11.58 -10.07
N GLY A 97 0.26 -10.82 -8.97
CA GLY A 97 1.43 -10.42 -8.20
C GLY A 97 2.19 -11.59 -7.60
N ALA A 98 1.49 -12.57 -7.02
CA ALA A 98 2.09 -13.76 -6.43
C ALA A 98 2.69 -14.68 -7.50
N LEU A 99 1.98 -14.92 -8.60
CA LEU A 99 2.49 -15.74 -9.71
C LEU A 99 3.74 -15.11 -10.35
N SER A 100 3.68 -13.82 -10.68
CA SER A 100 4.83 -13.12 -11.27
C SER A 100 6.03 -13.09 -10.32
N ALA A 101 5.82 -12.83 -9.03
CA ALA A 101 6.89 -12.86 -8.04
C ALA A 101 7.45 -14.28 -7.82
N GLY A 102 6.60 -15.30 -7.84
CA GLY A 102 7.00 -16.70 -7.68
C GLY A 102 7.85 -17.19 -8.84
N VAL A 103 7.43 -16.90 -10.09
CA VAL A 103 8.22 -17.23 -11.29
C VAL A 103 9.57 -16.50 -11.26
N HIS A 104 9.58 -15.20 -10.96
CA HIS A 104 10.81 -14.41 -10.88
C HIS A 104 11.75 -14.93 -9.77
N MET A 105 11.20 -15.34 -8.62
CA MET A 105 11.96 -15.97 -7.55
C MET A 105 12.58 -17.30 -8.01
N ALA A 106 11.80 -18.18 -8.63
CA ALA A 106 12.27 -19.48 -9.11
C ALA A 106 13.39 -19.34 -10.14
N VAL A 107 13.23 -18.44 -11.12
CA VAL A 107 14.26 -18.15 -12.12
C VAL A 107 15.52 -17.59 -11.47
N SER A 108 15.39 -16.62 -10.55
CA SER A 108 16.55 -16.03 -9.87
C SER A 108 17.31 -17.06 -9.02
N GLN A 109 16.59 -17.96 -8.34
CA GLN A 109 17.22 -19.06 -7.60
C GLN A 109 17.95 -20.04 -8.52
N ALA A 110 17.35 -20.41 -9.65
CA ALA A 110 17.96 -21.32 -10.61
C ALA A 110 19.22 -20.75 -11.26
N VAL A 111 19.24 -19.44 -11.56
CA VAL A 111 20.37 -18.80 -12.26
C VAL A 111 21.48 -18.33 -11.31
N ARG A 112 21.14 -17.83 -10.11
CA ARG A 112 22.10 -17.17 -9.20
C ARG A 112 22.24 -17.82 -7.84
N GLY A 113 21.41 -18.82 -7.51
CA GLY A 113 21.32 -19.40 -6.16
C GLY A 113 20.82 -18.42 -5.09
N LYS A 114 20.40 -17.22 -5.47
CA LYS A 114 19.91 -16.16 -4.58
C LYS A 114 18.80 -15.37 -5.27
N ALA A 115 17.77 -15.00 -4.50
CA ALA A 115 16.61 -14.27 -5.01
C ALA A 115 16.14 -13.17 -4.04
N VAL A 116 17.08 -12.48 -3.39
CA VAL A 116 16.76 -11.31 -2.56
C VAL A 116 16.71 -10.06 -3.45
N PRO A 117 15.71 -9.17 -3.33
CA PRO A 117 14.57 -9.18 -2.40
C PRO A 117 13.28 -9.79 -3.00
N ILE A 118 13.33 -10.46 -4.16
CA ILE A 118 12.13 -10.99 -4.82
C ILE A 118 11.41 -12.07 -3.98
N ASN A 119 12.16 -12.81 -3.17
CA ASN A 119 11.63 -13.75 -2.19
C ASN A 119 10.68 -13.06 -1.19
N ILE A 120 11.06 -11.90 -0.66
CA ILE A 120 10.24 -11.12 0.28
C ILE A 120 8.96 -10.65 -0.40
N ARG A 121 9.06 -10.16 -1.65
CA ARG A 121 7.88 -9.81 -2.45
C ARG A 121 6.93 -11.00 -2.61
N PHE A 122 7.45 -12.16 -2.97
CA PHE A 122 6.63 -13.36 -3.14
C PHE A 122 5.91 -13.73 -1.83
N TYR A 123 6.65 -13.86 -0.72
CA TYR A 123 6.06 -14.26 0.56
C TYR A 123 5.03 -13.27 1.08
N VAL A 124 5.32 -11.97 1.03
CA VAL A 124 4.34 -10.96 1.47
C VAL A 124 3.10 -11.00 0.59
N THR A 125 3.25 -11.10 -0.74
CA THR A 125 2.10 -11.16 -1.65
C THR A 125 1.27 -12.43 -1.43
N ALA A 126 1.93 -13.57 -1.23
CA ALA A 126 1.26 -14.84 -0.96
C ALA A 126 0.50 -14.83 0.38
N ILE A 127 1.11 -14.30 1.45
CA ILE A 127 0.46 -14.14 2.76
C ILE A 127 -0.74 -13.20 2.63
N THR A 128 -0.61 -12.09 1.91
CA THR A 128 -1.72 -11.16 1.67
C THR A 128 -2.84 -11.81 0.87
N LEU A 129 -2.50 -12.57 -0.18
CA LEU A 129 -3.47 -13.33 -0.96
C LEU A 129 -4.22 -14.34 -0.08
N LEU A 130 -3.50 -15.13 0.72
CA LEU A 130 -4.10 -16.08 1.65
C LEU A 130 -4.99 -15.38 2.67
N ALA A 131 -4.54 -14.28 3.26
CA ALA A 131 -5.33 -13.50 4.21
C ALA A 131 -6.64 -13.00 3.56
N PHE A 132 -6.57 -12.47 2.33
CA PHE A 132 -7.76 -12.05 1.60
C PHE A 132 -8.64 -13.23 1.22
N LEU A 133 -8.10 -14.39 0.84
CA LEU A 133 -8.88 -15.59 0.55
C LEU A 133 -9.59 -16.14 1.80
N LEU A 134 -8.95 -16.09 2.98
CA LEU A 134 -9.58 -16.47 4.24
C LEU A 134 -10.82 -15.61 4.55
N LEU A 135 -10.80 -14.32 4.19
CA LEU A 135 -11.98 -13.46 4.30
C LEU A 135 -13.15 -13.86 3.41
N ARG A 136 -12.93 -14.69 2.39
CA ARG A 136 -14.00 -15.19 1.52
C ARG A 136 -14.88 -16.22 2.24
N ILE A 137 -14.38 -16.82 3.32
CA ILE A 137 -15.09 -17.83 4.10
C ILE A 137 -16.25 -17.15 4.87
N PRO A 138 -17.51 -17.61 4.75
CA PRO A 138 -18.71 -16.93 5.29
C PRO A 138 -18.61 -16.43 6.74
N PRO A 139 -18.17 -17.25 7.73
CA PRO A 139 -18.05 -16.81 9.13
C PRO A 139 -17.05 -15.67 9.38
N LEU A 140 -16.11 -15.40 8.46
CA LEU A 140 -15.16 -14.29 8.54
C LEU A 140 -15.63 -13.07 7.73
N ARG A 141 -16.40 -13.29 6.67
CA ARG A 141 -16.99 -12.23 5.83
C ARG A 141 -18.00 -11.40 6.59
N GLU A 142 -18.86 -12.04 7.38
CA GLU A 142 -19.87 -11.39 8.24
C GLU A 142 -19.25 -10.49 9.32
N LYS A 143 -18.00 -10.77 9.73
CA LYS A 143 -17.29 -10.00 10.77
C LYS A 143 -16.59 -8.77 10.23
N THR A 144 -16.32 -8.72 8.92
CA THR A 144 -15.49 -7.67 8.33
C THR A 144 -16.24 -6.68 7.48
N ASN A 145 -17.45 -7.03 7.01
CA ASN A 145 -18.36 -6.18 6.24
C ASN A 145 -17.62 -5.23 5.27
N PHE A 146 -16.65 -5.78 4.52
CA PHE A 146 -15.91 -5.02 3.52
C PHE A 146 -16.85 -4.49 2.41
N LEU A 147 -17.98 -5.15 2.19
CA LEU A 147 -18.97 -4.89 1.14
C LEU A 147 -20.17 -4.07 1.60
N ASP A 148 -20.54 -4.10 2.89
CA ASP A 148 -21.74 -3.42 3.41
C ASP A 148 -21.50 -1.95 3.80
N SER A 149 -20.29 -1.41 3.58
CA SER A 149 -20.00 -0.01 3.91
C SER A 149 -20.38 0.98 2.81
N SER A 150 -21.52 0.75 2.14
CA SER A 150 -22.10 1.69 1.18
C SER A 150 -22.50 3.05 1.79
N GLY A 151 -22.38 3.23 3.11
CA GLY A 151 -22.90 4.40 3.83
C GLY A 151 -21.91 5.29 4.61
N SER A 152 -20.62 4.97 4.78
CA SER A 152 -19.71 5.84 5.55
C SER A 152 -18.42 6.20 4.81
N ALA A 153 -18.56 7.12 3.85
CA ALA A 153 -17.47 7.81 3.15
C ALA A 153 -16.49 8.61 4.07
N GLY A 154 -16.46 8.35 5.37
CA GLY A 154 -15.67 9.10 6.36
C GLY A 154 -14.91 8.27 7.41
N SER A 155 -14.95 6.93 7.37
CA SER A 155 -14.29 6.09 8.39
C SER A 155 -12.98 5.42 7.93
N GLY A 156 -12.63 5.51 6.65
CA GLY A 156 -11.42 4.88 6.09
C GLY A 156 -10.14 5.73 6.18
N GLY A 157 -10.28 7.04 6.44
CA GLY A 157 -9.17 7.99 6.48
C GLY A 157 -8.09 7.60 7.49
N PRO A 158 -8.43 7.37 8.79
CA PRO A 158 -7.42 7.04 9.79
C PRO A 158 -6.70 5.71 9.53
N SER A 159 -7.40 4.67 9.09
CA SER A 159 -6.78 3.38 8.75
C SER A 159 -5.85 3.48 7.54
N ALA A 160 -6.23 4.26 6.52
CA ALA A 160 -5.36 4.52 5.37
C ALA A 160 -4.15 5.37 5.77
N GLY A 161 -4.33 6.34 6.67
CA GLY A 161 -3.26 7.16 7.22
C GLY A 161 -2.21 6.32 7.96
N ILE A 162 -2.65 5.44 8.87
CA ILE A 162 -1.77 4.49 9.57
C ILE A 162 -1.04 3.58 8.58
N ALA A 163 -1.74 3.02 7.59
CA ALA A 163 -1.12 2.17 6.58
C ALA A 163 0.00 2.90 5.82
N LEU A 164 -0.22 4.14 5.40
CA LEU A 164 0.79 4.95 4.71
C LEU A 164 1.99 5.28 5.61
N ILE A 165 1.77 5.55 6.89
CA ILE A 165 2.87 5.77 7.85
C ILE A 165 3.71 4.50 7.99
N ILE A 166 3.09 3.33 8.16
CA ILE A 166 3.81 2.05 8.23
C ILE A 166 4.60 1.81 6.93
N CYS A 167 3.99 2.09 5.77
CA CYS A 167 4.66 2.00 4.48
C CYS A 167 5.86 2.96 4.37
N SER A 168 5.76 4.17 4.92
CA SER A 168 6.87 5.12 4.95
C SER A 168 8.05 4.61 5.77
N ILE A 169 7.79 4.02 6.95
CA ILE A 169 8.81 3.42 7.81
C ILE A 169 9.54 2.29 7.08
N ILE A 170 8.80 1.39 6.43
CA ILE A 170 9.39 0.29 5.65
C ILE A 170 10.25 0.83 4.50
N THR A 171 9.80 1.89 3.84
CA THR A 171 10.53 2.52 2.72
C THR A 171 11.82 3.18 3.20
N PHE A 172 11.79 3.95 4.30
CA PHE A 172 12.99 4.55 4.87
C PHE A 172 13.99 3.51 5.39
N THR A 173 13.48 2.43 5.98
CA THR A 173 14.33 1.37 6.53
C THR A 173 14.87 0.40 5.49
N THR A 174 14.43 0.49 4.23
CA THR A 174 14.85 -0.38 3.12
C THR A 174 16.35 -0.54 3.00
N LYS A 175 17.11 0.56 3.15
CA LYS A 175 18.57 0.51 3.10
C LYS A 175 19.18 -0.41 4.17
N PHE A 176 18.60 -0.47 5.36
CA PHE A 176 19.16 -1.25 6.46
C PHE A 176 19.01 -2.75 6.27
N TRP A 177 17.90 -3.22 5.68
CA TRP A 177 17.65 -4.66 5.52
C TRP A 177 17.93 -5.18 4.10
N VAL A 178 17.81 -4.36 3.06
CA VAL A 178 18.22 -4.73 1.69
C VAL A 178 19.72 -4.51 1.48
N GLY A 179 20.27 -3.45 2.08
CA GLY A 179 21.65 -3.04 1.87
C GLY A 179 22.67 -4.11 2.25
N THR A 180 22.38 -4.96 3.24
CA THR A 180 23.28 -6.04 3.67
C THR A 180 23.52 -7.13 2.61
N THR A 181 22.69 -7.17 1.56
CA THR A 181 22.71 -8.24 0.54
C THR A 181 23.10 -7.75 -0.86
N HIS A 182 23.30 -6.44 -1.05
CA HIS A 182 23.49 -5.81 -2.36
C HIS A 182 24.80 -5.00 -2.40
N PHE A 183 25.91 -5.67 -2.14
CA PHE A 183 27.26 -5.12 -2.30
C PHE A 183 27.87 -5.58 -3.61
N SER A 184 28.57 -4.67 -4.28
CA SER A 184 29.51 -5.01 -5.35
C SER A 184 30.74 -5.72 -4.80
N LEU A 185 31.49 -6.37 -5.69
CA LEU A 185 32.83 -6.88 -5.39
C LEU A 185 33.79 -5.79 -4.90
N ASP A 186 33.53 -4.54 -5.30
CA ASP A 186 34.34 -3.36 -4.94
C ASP A 186 33.86 -2.71 -3.63
N GLY A 187 32.92 -3.33 -2.91
CA GLY A 187 32.42 -2.87 -1.61
C GLY A 187 31.33 -1.79 -1.67
N GLU A 188 30.96 -1.30 -2.87
CA GLU A 188 29.88 -0.33 -3.02
C GLU A 188 28.50 -0.97 -2.80
N ASN A 189 27.61 -0.28 -2.08
CA ASN A 189 26.24 -0.72 -1.87
C ASN A 189 25.32 -0.24 -3.00
N TRP A 190 24.73 -1.15 -3.79
CA TRP A 190 23.87 -0.77 -4.91
C TRP A 190 22.54 -0.12 -4.49
N VAL A 191 22.11 -0.33 -3.24
CA VAL A 191 20.90 0.34 -2.71
C VAL A 191 21.15 1.84 -2.56
N SER A 192 22.41 2.29 -2.51
CA SER A 192 22.74 3.72 -2.49
C SER A 192 22.24 4.47 -3.72
N ALA A 193 22.16 3.82 -4.89
CA ALA A 193 21.61 4.41 -6.12
C ALA A 193 20.13 4.77 -5.99
N PHE A 194 19.39 4.11 -5.07
CA PHE A 194 17.99 4.36 -4.79
C PHE A 194 17.74 5.26 -3.58
N SER A 195 18.80 5.87 -3.02
CA SER A 195 18.71 6.73 -1.83
C SER A 195 17.65 7.82 -1.98
N LEU A 196 17.79 8.63 -3.02
CA LEU A 196 16.92 9.77 -3.25
C LEU A 196 15.47 9.33 -3.54
N PRO A 197 15.20 8.37 -4.45
CA PRO A 197 13.85 7.82 -4.64
C PRO A 197 13.20 7.30 -3.36
N LEU A 198 13.94 6.57 -2.52
CA LEU A 198 13.43 6.04 -1.25
C LEU A 198 13.07 7.18 -0.28
N TYR A 199 13.88 8.22 -0.17
CA TYR A 199 13.57 9.37 0.68
C TYR A 199 12.36 10.15 0.19
N ILE A 200 12.24 10.39 -1.12
CA ILE A 200 11.09 11.08 -1.71
C ILE A 200 9.81 10.28 -1.48
N ALA A 201 9.83 8.98 -1.82
CA ALA A 201 8.65 8.12 -1.67
C ALA A 201 8.24 7.98 -0.19
N GLY A 202 9.21 7.71 0.70
CA GLY A 202 8.97 7.61 2.14
C GLY A 202 8.37 8.89 2.71
N THR A 203 8.93 10.05 2.36
CA THR A 203 8.45 11.36 2.83
C THR A 203 7.04 11.65 2.30
N GLY A 204 6.78 11.38 1.01
CA GLY A 204 5.46 11.57 0.42
C GLY A 204 4.39 10.71 1.11
N MET A 205 4.69 9.45 1.38
CA MET A 205 3.80 8.56 2.14
C MET A 205 3.59 9.02 3.58
N LEU A 206 4.64 9.49 4.25
CA LEU A 206 4.54 10.01 5.63
C LEU A 206 3.62 11.24 5.69
N ILE A 207 3.83 12.22 4.81
CA ILE A 207 3.02 13.44 4.74
C ILE A 207 1.56 13.09 4.43
N ALA A 208 1.32 12.26 3.41
CA ALA A 208 -0.03 11.81 3.06
C ALA A 208 -0.69 11.03 4.22
N GLY A 209 0.07 10.21 4.92
CA GLY A 209 -0.40 9.46 6.08
C GLY A 209 -0.83 10.36 7.23
N ILE A 210 -0.01 11.36 7.58
CA ILE A 210 -0.32 12.37 8.59
C ILE A 210 -1.55 13.19 8.17
N ALA A 211 -1.62 13.63 6.91
CA ALA A 211 -2.74 14.41 6.40
C ALA A 211 -4.08 13.66 6.51
N LEU A 212 -4.09 12.34 6.30
CA LEU A 212 -5.29 11.50 6.46
C LEU A 212 -5.71 11.28 7.92
N LEU A 213 -4.81 11.51 8.89
CA LEU A 213 -5.11 11.43 10.32
C LEU A 213 -5.67 12.72 10.88
N ILE A 214 -5.38 13.87 10.27
CA ILE A 214 -5.88 15.16 10.75
C ILE A 214 -7.34 15.32 10.32
N PRO A 215 -8.31 15.46 11.26
CA PRO A 215 -9.71 15.65 10.93
C PRO A 215 -10.00 17.10 10.48
N PHE A 216 -9.36 17.58 9.41
CA PHE A 216 -9.54 18.95 8.91
C PHE A 216 -10.99 19.30 8.55
N ARG A 217 -11.81 18.30 8.20
CA ARG A 217 -13.12 18.52 7.58
C ARG A 217 -14.30 18.73 8.54
N LYS A 218 -14.22 18.27 9.80
CA LYS A 218 -15.36 18.34 10.74
C LYS A 218 -15.43 19.63 11.59
N PRO A 219 -14.33 20.15 12.17
CA PRO A 219 -14.40 21.33 13.02
C PRO A 219 -14.69 22.61 12.22
N PHE A 220 -14.12 22.75 11.01
CA PHE A 220 -14.29 23.94 10.17
C PHE A 220 -15.74 24.10 9.64
N ILE A 221 -16.35 23.03 9.14
CA ILE A 221 -17.75 23.06 8.67
C ILE A 221 -18.72 23.29 9.83
N LYS A 222 -18.42 22.73 11.01
CA LYS A 222 -19.22 22.95 12.22
C LYS A 222 -19.13 24.40 12.68
N ALA A 223 -17.92 24.99 12.66
CA ALA A 223 -17.70 26.40 13.01
C ALA A 223 -18.47 27.34 12.06
N ILE A 224 -18.41 27.11 10.74
CA ILE A 224 -19.17 27.91 9.76
C ILE A 224 -20.68 27.79 9.98
N LYS A 225 -21.20 26.57 10.19
CA LYS A 225 -22.64 26.38 10.45
C LYS A 225 -23.11 27.09 11.72
N ILE A 226 -22.30 27.05 12.78
CA ILE A 226 -22.60 27.76 14.03
C ILE A 226 -22.60 29.26 13.78
N GLN A 227 -21.60 29.78 13.07
CA GLN A 227 -21.48 31.21 12.78
C GLN A 227 -22.62 31.76 11.89
N ILE A 228 -23.07 30.97 10.91
CA ILE A 228 -24.23 31.32 10.07
C ILE A 228 -25.53 31.28 10.90
N ALA A 229 -25.72 30.24 11.72
CA ALA A 229 -26.90 30.14 12.58
C ALA A 229 -26.99 31.30 13.58
N ASP A 230 -25.86 31.69 14.18
CA ASP A 230 -25.79 32.83 15.10
C ASP A 230 -26.10 34.16 14.40
N HIS A 231 -25.64 34.33 13.15
CA HIS A 231 -25.96 35.51 12.35
C HIS A 231 -27.44 35.60 11.97
N LEU A 232 -28.08 34.47 11.64
CA LEU A 232 -29.51 34.43 11.33
C LEU A 232 -30.38 34.73 12.56
N LEU A 233 -30.02 34.19 13.73
CA LEU A 233 -30.74 34.44 14.98
C LEU A 233 -30.66 35.91 15.41
N ARG A 234 -29.51 36.58 15.22
CA ARG A 234 -29.38 38.02 15.48
C ARG A 234 -30.29 38.85 14.57
N LYS A 235 -30.39 38.52 13.29
CA LYS A 235 -31.29 39.22 12.36
C LYS A 235 -32.76 39.05 12.72
N GLU A 236 -33.20 37.85 13.14
CA GLU A 236 -34.58 37.65 13.59
C GLU A 236 -34.91 38.45 14.86
N ALA A 237 -33.94 38.58 15.79
CA ALA A 237 -34.11 39.37 16.99
C ALA A 237 -34.25 40.87 16.68
N GLU A 238 -33.41 41.42 15.79
CA GLU A 238 -33.47 42.82 15.38
C GLU A 238 -34.83 43.18 14.74
N VAL A 239 -35.35 42.33 13.86
CA VAL A 239 -36.65 42.55 13.19
C VAL A 239 -37.81 42.56 14.19
N LYS A 240 -37.76 41.73 15.24
CA LYS A 240 -38.81 41.69 16.27
C LYS A 240 -38.83 42.90 17.20
N THR A 241 -37.73 43.64 17.34
CA THR A 241 -37.68 44.87 18.14
C THR A 241 -38.22 46.11 17.43
N ILE A 242 -38.42 46.03 16.11
CA ILE A 242 -38.85 47.16 15.26
C ILE A 242 -40.38 47.13 15.02
N LEU A 243 -41.04 46.00 15.29
CA LEU A 243 -42.49 45.81 15.21
C LEU A 243 -43.13 45.93 16.60
#